data_AF-A0A945R3W5-F1
#
_entry.id   AF-A0A945R3W5-F1
#
_cell.length_a   1.000
_cell.length_b   1.000
_cell.length_c   1.000
_cell.angle_alpha   90.00
_cell.angle_beta   90.00
_cell.angle_gamma   90.00
#
_symmetry.space_group_name_H-M   'P 1'
#
loop_
_entity.id
_entity.type
_entity.pdbx_description
1 polymer ?
#
loop_
_entity_poly.entity_id
_entity_poly.type
_entity_poly.pdbx_seq_one_letter_code
_entity_poly.pdbx_strand_id
1 'polypeptide(L)' 'MKGKRFESINPANMEILGDVPLADEHDVNRAVLEAKEAFIYWKRMRSRKEQVIWMPWLINYKKIEMNWV' A
#
# COMPACT_ATOMS: atom_id res chain seq x y z
N MET A 1 -8.57 -3.85 -17.82
CA MET A 1 -7.30 -4.50 -18.23
C MET A 1 -7.11 -5.73 -17.36
N LYS A 2 -7.05 -6.95 -17.93
CA LYS A 2 -6.67 -8.16 -17.17
C LYS A 2 -5.15 -8.29 -17.25
N GLY A 3 -4.44 -7.70 -16.29
CA GLY A 3 -2.98 -7.82 -16.16
C GLY A 3 -2.56 -9.23 -15.74
N LYS A 4 -1.28 -9.56 -15.93
CA LYS A 4 -0.68 -10.78 -15.37
C LYS A 4 -0.78 -10.75 -13.84
N ARG A 5 -0.79 -11.92 -13.19
CA ARG A 5 -0.85 -12.06 -11.72
C ARG A 5 0.19 -13.06 -11.26
N PHE A 6 0.58 -13.00 -10.00
CA PHE A 6 1.41 -14.02 -9.35
C PHE A 6 0.79 -14.45 -8.03
N GLU A 7 0.96 -15.73 -7.69
CA GLU A 7 0.44 -16.32 -6.46
C GLU A 7 1.29 -15.87 -5.27
N SER A 8 0.62 -15.49 -4.18
CA SER A 8 1.24 -15.30 -2.88
C SER A 8 1.18 -16.64 -2.13
N ILE A 9 2.34 -17.18 -1.80
CA ILE A 9 2.48 -18.51 -1.21
C ILE A 9 2.99 -18.36 0.22
N ASN A 10 2.35 -19.06 1.16
CA ASN A 10 2.82 -19.16 2.53
C ASN A 10 4.08 -20.05 2.60
N PRO A 11 5.24 -19.52 3.04
CA PRO A 11 6.48 -20.29 3.08
C PRO A 11 6.48 -21.42 4.14
N ALA A 12 5.56 -21.39 5.11
CA ALA A 12 5.52 -22.40 6.19
C ALA A 12 4.82 -23.70 5.77
N ASN A 13 3.86 -23.63 4.85
CA ASN A 13 3.01 -24.77 4.47
C ASN A 13 2.76 -24.88 2.96
N MET A 14 3.32 -23.99 2.14
CA MET A 14 3.14 -23.93 0.69
C MET A 14 1.69 -23.66 0.24
N GLU A 15 0.83 -23.16 1.13
CA GLU A 15 -0.54 -22.80 0.81
C GLU A 15 -0.61 -21.50 0.01
N ILE A 16 -1.51 -21.43 -0.98
CA ILE A 16 -1.78 -20.23 -1.76
C ILE A 16 -2.69 -19.30 -0.95
N LEU A 17 -2.15 -18.14 -0.56
CA LEU A 17 -2.87 -17.10 0.20
C LEU A 17 -3.73 -16.21 -0.70
N GLY A 18 -3.40 -16.12 -1.98
CA GLY A 18 -4.17 -15.39 -2.98
C GLY A 18 -3.33 -14.88 -4.14
N ASP A 19 -3.97 -14.20 -5.10
CA ASP A 19 -3.31 -13.69 -6.30
C ASP A 19 -3.05 -12.19 -6.22
N VAL A 20 -1.82 -11.78 -6.53
CA VAL A 20 -1.42 -10.37 -6.59
C VAL A 20 -1.27 -9.93 -8.05
N PRO A 21 -1.83 -8.77 -8.45
CA PRO A 21 -1.60 -8.20 -9.78
C PRO A 21 -0.10 -7.93 -10.00
N LEU A 22 0.42 -8.35 -11.16
CA LEU A 22 1.77 -8.05 -11.58
C LEU A 22 1.76 -6.71 -12.33
N ALA A 23 2.39 -5.71 -11.74
CA ALA A 23 2.56 -4.40 -12.36
C ALA A 23 3.52 -4.48 -13.56
N ASP A 24 3.18 -3.79 -14.64
CA ASP A 24 4.08 -3.61 -15.79
C ASP A 24 4.75 -2.22 -15.79
N GLU A 25 5.56 -1.94 -16.82
CA GLU A 25 6.24 -0.66 -16.97
C GLU A 25 5.27 0.54 -16.99
N HIS A 26 4.10 0.37 -17.59
CA HIS A 26 3.10 1.43 -17.67
C HIS A 26 2.50 1.73 -16.29
N ASP A 27 2.17 0.69 -15.52
CA ASP A 27 1.68 0.84 -14.14
C ASP A 27 2.71 1.55 -13.25
N VAL A 28 3.99 1.18 -13.36
CA VAL A 28 5.09 1.82 -12.61
C VAL A 28 5.21 3.29 -12.99
N ASN A 29 5.23 3.60 -14.29
CA ASN A 29 5.35 4.98 -14.77
C ASN A 29 4.19 5.86 -14.28
N ARG A 30 2.96 5.33 -14.32
CA ARG A 30 1.78 6.03 -13.79
C ARG A 30 1.89 6.26 -12.28
N ALA A 31 2.25 5.23 -11.51
CA ALA A 31 2.42 5.34 -10.06
C ALA A 31 3.50 6.36 -9.67
N VAL A 32 4.61 6.41 -10.40
CA VAL A 32 5.69 7.39 -10.16
C VAL A 32 5.24 8.82 -10.48
N LEU A 33 4.49 9.01 -11.56
CA LEU A 33 3.95 10.32 -11.92
C LEU A 33 3.01 10.84 -10.83
N GLU A 34 2.04 10.03 -10.43
CA GLU A 34 1.07 10.38 -9.37
C GLU A 34 1.77 10.66 -8.03
N ALA A 35 2.76 9.84 -7.67
CA ALA A 35 3.56 10.06 -6.46
C ALA A 35 4.32 11.40 -6.50
N LYS A 36 4.89 11.78 -7.65
CA LYS A 36 5.56 13.08 -7.82
C LYS A 36 4.58 14.25 -7.65
N GLU A 37 3.38 14.14 -8.20
CA GLU A 37 2.34 15.16 -8.04
C GLU A 37 1.87 15.27 -6.59
N ALA A 38 1.58 14.14 -5.94
CA ALA A 38 1.17 14.10 -4.54
C ALA A 38 2.26 14.69 -3.61
N PHE A 39 3.54 14.42 -3.92
CA PHE A 39 4.65 14.92 -3.13
C PHE A 39 4.72 16.46 -3.07
N ILE A 40 4.29 17.18 -4.12
CA ILE A 40 4.25 18.65 -4.14
C ILE A 40 3.38 19.19 -3.00
N TYR A 41 2.27 18.52 -2.71
CA TYR A 41 1.39 18.85 -1.60
C TYR A 41 1.96 18.35 -0.28
N TRP A 42 2.44 17.10 -0.26
CA TRP A 42 2.99 16.47 0.94
C TRP A 42 4.13 17.27 1.55
N LYS A 43 5.10 17.70 0.74
CA LYS A 43 6.28 18.46 1.20
C LYS A 43 5.95 19.83 1.83
N ARG A 44 4.75 20.36 1.60
CA ARG A 44 4.28 21.65 2.14
C ARG A 44 3.50 21.47 3.45
N MET A 45 3.17 20.24 3.84
CA MET A 45 2.53 19.96 5.12
C MET A 45 3.57 20.06 6.24
N ARG A 46 3.32 20.91 7.25
CA ARG A 46 4.14 20.97 8.48
C ARG A 46 3.98 19.65 9.26
N SER A 47 5.04 19.21 9.92
CA SER A 47 5.12 17.98 10.75
C SER A 47 3.95 17.74 11.71
N ARG A 48 3.32 18.80 12.24
CA ARG A 48 2.14 18.69 13.12
C ARG A 48 0.87 18.22 12.38
N LYS A 49 0.73 18.50 11.07
CA LYS A 49 -0.37 17.98 10.23
C LYS A 49 -0.11 16.55 9.76
N GLU A 50 1.14 16.16 9.52
CA GLU A 50 1.47 14.77 9.19
C GLU A 50 1.03 13.82 10.32
N GLN A 51 1.25 14.17 11.59
CA GLN A 51 0.73 13.38 12.71
C GLN A 51 -0.78 13.15 12.62
N VAL A 52 -1.56 14.13 12.16
CA VAL A 52 -3.01 13.98 11.98
C VAL A 52 -3.38 13.04 10.83
N ILE A 53 -2.53 12.92 9.80
CA ILE A 53 -2.75 12.01 8.66
C ILE A 53 -2.42 10.56 9.05
N TRP A 54 -1.33 10.34 9.78
CA TRP A 54 -0.91 9.00 10.20
C TRP A 54 -1.78 8.41 11.32
N MET A 55 -2.37 9.24 12.18
CA MET A 55 -3.14 8.76 13.34
C MET A 55 -4.37 7.92 12.96
N PRO A 56 -5.24 8.32 12.02
CA PRO A 56 -6.33 7.47 11.55
C PRO A 56 -5.86 6.11 10.99
N TRP A 57 -4.75 6.11 10.24
CA TRP A 57 -4.17 4.88 9.68
C TRP A 57 -3.65 3.96 10.79
N LEU A 58 -2.90 4.50 11.75
CA LEU A 58 -2.37 3.74 12.91
C LEU A 58 -3.49 3.17 13.78
N ILE A 59 -4.56 3.93 14.02
CA ILE A 59 -5.72 3.46 14.78
C ILE A 59 -6.38 2.29 14.05
N ASN A 60 -6.53 2.37 12.72
CA ASN A 60 -7.11 1.28 11.95
C ASN A 60 -6.21 0.04 11.93
N TYR A 61 -4.90 0.24 11.75
CA TYR A 61 -3.90 -0.83 11.79
C TYR A 61 -3.94 -1.61 13.12
N LYS A 62 -3.97 -0.90 14.27
CA LYS A 62 -4.08 -1.56 15.58
C LYS A 62 -5.40 -2.31 15.78
N LYS A 63 -6.52 -1.81 15.24
CA LYS A 63 -7.79 -2.55 15.27
C LYS A 63 -7.72 -3.85 14.48
N ILE A 64 -7.04 -3.84 13.34
CA ILE A 64 -6.81 -5.04 12.54
C ILE A 64 -6.01 -6.04 13.37
N GLU A 65 -4.83 -5.67 13.88
CA GLU A 65 -4.00 -6.55 14.73
C GLU A 65 -4.78 -7.16 15.91
N MET A 66 -5.57 -6.35 16.62
CA MET A 66 -6.32 -6.78 17.79
C MET A 66 -7.50 -7.72 17.47
N ASN A 67 -7.95 -7.78 16.21
CA ASN A 67 -8.98 -8.71 15.75
C ASN A 67 -8.40 -10.01 15.16
N TRP A 68 -7.08 -10.07 14.95
CA TRP A 68 -6.36 -11.27 14.47
C TRP A 68 -5.74 -12.09 15.61
N VAL A 69 -5.99 -11.73 16.88
CA VAL A 69 -5.61 -12.44 18.11
C VAL A 69 -6.87 -12.92 18.81
#